data_AF-A0A3M1JTZ3-F1
#
_entry.id   AF-A0A3M1JTZ3-F1
#
_cell.length_a   1.000
_cell.length_b   1.000
_cell.length_c   1.000
_cell.angle_alpha   90.00
_cell.angle_beta   90.00
_cell.angle_gamma   90.00
#
_symmetry.space_group_name_H-M   'P 1'
#
loop_
_entity.id
_entity.type
_entity.pdbx_description
1 polymer ?
#
loop_
_entity_poly.entity_id
_entity_poly.type
_entity_poly.pdbx_seq_one_letter_code
_entity_poly.pdbx_strand_id
1 'polypeptide(L)'
;MGVFELQAMMAAVSVPVLLTLSFLFEAGQAHELAGLTTRGYLALGYTIVIASLFGHGVSYFLLQRNPVSTVTPFFLLTPVFGVLLSVAILDEVLTSRMIAGAFVTFVGIAVVTLRERRRALAMGR
;
A
#
# COMPACT_ATOMS: atom_id res chain seq x y z
N MET A 1 13.52 -2.12 17.99
CA MET A 1 12.53 -1.06 17.77
C MET A 1 11.22 -1.71 17.37
N GLY A 2 10.13 -1.40 18.09
CA GLY A 2 8.80 -1.89 17.75
C GLY A 2 8.31 -1.27 16.44
N VAL A 3 7.40 -1.96 15.74
CA VAL A 3 6.83 -1.45 14.47
C VAL A 3 6.13 -0.11 14.69
N PHE A 4 5.50 0.07 15.85
CA PHE A 4 4.86 1.33 16.24
C PHE A 4 5.86 2.46 16.46
N GLU A 5 7.06 2.16 16.97
CA GLU A 5 8.11 3.18 17.14
C GLU A 5 8.62 3.66 15.77
N LEU A 6 8.86 2.73 14.83
CA LEU A 6 9.27 3.09 13.47
C LEU A 6 8.22 3.95 12.76
N GLN A 7 6.95 3.55 12.85
CA GLN A 7 5.84 4.32 12.27
C GLN A 7 5.70 5.69 12.94
N ALA A 8 5.87 5.78 14.26
CA ALA A 8 5.83 7.04 14.99
C ALA A 8 6.99 7.97 14.59
N MET A 9 8.21 7.45 14.39
CA MET A 9 9.34 8.26 13.92
C MET A 9 9.14 8.75 12.49
N MET A 10 8.64 7.89 11.59
CA MET A 10 8.30 8.28 10.22
C MET A 10 7.23 9.38 10.21
N ALA A 11 6.20 9.26 11.06
CA ALA A 11 5.17 10.29 11.22
C ALA A 11 5.74 11.58 11.82
N ALA A 12 6.58 11.50 12.86
CA ALA A 12 7.17 12.66 13.51
C ALA A 12 8.02 13.51 12.54
N VAL A 13 8.70 12.88 11.58
CA VAL A 13 9.45 13.57 10.52
C VAL A 13 8.52 14.04 9.41
N SER A 14 7.59 13.20 8.95
CA SER A 14 6.76 13.50 7.78
C SER A 14 5.71 14.57 8.06
N VAL A 15 5.09 14.57 9.24
CA VAL A 15 4.03 15.53 9.60
C VAL A 15 4.47 16.99 9.46
N PRO A 16 5.57 17.46 10.09
CA PRO A 16 5.98 18.86 9.96
C PRO A 16 6.39 19.21 8.52
N VAL A 17 7.03 18.28 7.80
CA VAL A 17 7.42 18.50 6.40
C VAL A 17 6.19 18.64 5.51
N LEU A 18 5.25 17.70 5.58
CA LEU A 18 4.04 17.72 4.78
C LEU A 18 3.13 18.88 5.15
N LEU A 19 3.02 19.23 6.43
CA LEU A 19 2.24 20.39 6.89
C LEU A 19 2.84 21.70 6.39
N THR A 20 4.17 21.84 6.43
CA THR A 20 4.86 23.02 5.87
C THR A 20 4.62 23.13 4.37
N LEU A 21 4.77 22.02 3.63
CA LEU A 21 4.51 22.01 2.19
C LEU A 21 3.05 22.30 1.87
N SER A 22 2.10 21.72 2.60
CA SER A 22 0.67 22.01 2.41
C SER A 22 0.38 23.50 2.65
N PHE A 23 0.95 24.14 3.69
CA PHE A 23 0.78 25.60 3.87
C PHE A 23 1.44 26.46 2.77
N LEU A 24 2.49 25.96 2.11
CA LEU A 24 3.15 26.68 1.02
C LEU A 24 2.42 26.53 -0.32
N PHE A 25 1.80 25.38 -0.58
CA PHE A 25 1.25 25.03 -1.90
C PHE A 25 -0.28 24.92 -1.94
N GLU A 26 -0.94 24.74 -0.80
CA GLU A 26 -2.39 24.51 -0.70
C GLU A 26 -3.05 25.56 0.19
N ALA A 27 -4.22 26.05 -0.24
CA ALA A 27 -5.04 27.00 0.52
C ALA A 27 -6.41 26.40 0.84
N GLY A 28 -7.04 26.85 1.93
CA GLY A 28 -8.40 26.43 2.28
C GLY A 28 -8.52 25.08 3.01
N GLN A 29 -7.39 24.44 3.35
CA GLN A 29 -7.32 23.14 4.03
C GLN A 29 -8.26 23.03 5.26
N ALA A 30 -8.31 24.05 6.11
CA ALA A 30 -9.18 24.07 7.29
C ALA A 30 -10.68 24.13 6.93
N HIS A 31 -11.03 24.81 5.84
CA HIS A 31 -12.41 24.88 5.36
C HIS A 31 -12.85 23.56 4.72
N GLU A 32 -11.97 22.94 3.94
CA GLU A 32 -12.19 21.60 3.36
C GLU A 32 -12.36 20.53 4.44
N LEU A 33 -11.52 20.55 5.47
CA LEU A 33 -11.65 19.68 6.63
C LEU A 33 -13.01 19.88 7.33
N ALA A 34 -13.44 21.13 7.55
CA ALA A 34 -14.73 21.42 8.15
C ALA A 34 -15.93 21.02 7.25
N GLY A 35 -15.74 21.04 5.92
CA GLY A 35 -16.74 20.64 4.93
C GLY A 35 -16.84 19.13 4.67
N LEU A 36 -15.96 18.32 5.27
CA LEU A 36 -15.96 16.87 5.08
C LEU A 36 -17.29 16.25 5.53
N THR A 37 -17.87 15.45 4.65
CA THR A 37 -19.03 14.61 5.00
C THR A 37 -18.62 13.49 5.96
N THR A 38 -19.58 12.89 6.67
CA THR A 38 -19.34 11.71 7.52
C THR A 38 -18.62 10.58 6.77
N ARG A 39 -18.91 10.40 5.48
CA ARG A 39 -18.20 9.42 4.62
C ARG A 39 -16.74 9.78 4.43
N GLY A 40 -16.42 11.06 4.27
CA GLY A 40 -15.04 11.55 4.17
C GLY A 40 -14.23 11.24 5.44
N TYR A 41 -14.79 11.50 6.61
CA TYR A 41 -14.16 11.14 7.88
C TYR A 41 -13.97 9.63 8.05
N LEU A 42 -14.95 8.81 7.65
CA LEU A 42 -14.82 7.36 7.66
C LEU A 42 -13.73 6.86 6.71
N ALA A 43 -13.62 7.45 5.52
CA ALA A 43 -12.57 7.11 4.55
C ALA A 43 -11.17 7.48 5.08
N LEU A 44 -11.03 8.64 5.73
CA LEU A 44 -9.80 9.04 6.41
C LEU A 44 -9.45 8.05 7.54
N GLY A 45 -10.41 7.72 8.39
CA GLY A 45 -10.23 6.75 9.48
C GLY A 45 -9.80 5.37 8.96
N TYR A 46 -10.44 4.87 7.89
CA TYR A 46 -10.06 3.63 7.23
C TYR A 46 -8.60 3.67 6.75
N THR A 47 -8.20 4.76 6.11
CA THR A 47 -6.83 4.91 5.57
C THR A 47 -5.79 4.95 6.70
N ILE A 48 -6.08 5.64 7.80
CA ILE A 48 -5.18 5.77 8.95
C ILE A 48 -5.05 4.42 9.70
N VAL A 49 -6.18 3.77 10.02
CA VAL A 49 -6.18 2.61 10.90
C VAL A 49 -5.95 1.31 10.13
N ILE A 50 -6.73 1.07 9.07
CA ILE A 50 -6.70 -0.20 8.34
C ILE A 50 -5.54 -0.20 7.35
N ALA A 51 -5.48 0.79 6.45
CA ALA A 51 -4.46 0.77 5.39
C ALA A 51 -3.06 1.02 5.96
N SER A 52 -2.91 2.02 6.84
CA SER A 52 -1.61 2.35 7.40
C SER A 52 -1.25 1.47 8.59
N LEU A 53 -1.91 1.62 9.73
CA LEU A 53 -1.45 0.98 10.97
C LEU A 53 -1.52 -0.55 10.91
N PHE A 54 -2.66 -1.10 10.48
CA PHE A 54 -2.85 -2.54 10.35
C PHE A 54 -2.07 -3.11 9.17
N GLY A 55 -2.16 -2.49 7.98
CA GLY A 55 -1.45 -2.92 6.78
C GLY A 55 0.07 -3.01 6.97
N HIS A 56 0.68 -1.95 7.52
CA HIS A 56 2.11 -1.99 7.85
C HIS A 56 2.39 -2.94 9.02
N GLY A 57 1.55 -2.95 10.06
CA GLY A 57 1.69 -3.85 11.21
C GLY A 57 1.83 -5.32 10.80
N VAL A 58 0.90 -5.81 9.97
CA VAL A 58 0.93 -7.17 9.44
C VAL A 58 2.15 -7.39 8.54
N SER A 59 2.47 -6.43 7.67
CA SER A 59 3.63 -6.50 6.78
C SER A 59 4.94 -6.69 7.54
N TYR A 60 5.18 -5.86 8.57
CA TYR A 60 6.37 -5.96 9.41
C TYR A 60 6.37 -7.22 10.27
N PHE A 61 5.20 -7.63 10.79
CA PHE A 61 5.08 -8.89 11.52
C PHE A 61 5.46 -10.10 10.66
N LEU A 62 5.02 -10.14 9.40
CA LEU A 62 5.36 -11.20 8.46
C LEU A 62 6.86 -11.18 8.12
N LEU A 63 7.45 -10.01 7.93
CA LEU A 63 8.88 -9.83 7.68
C LEU A 63 9.77 -10.20 8.87
N GLN A 64 9.28 -10.05 10.10
CA GLN A 64 10.02 -10.48 11.30
C GLN A 64 10.02 -12.01 11.46
N ARG A 65 8.96 -12.70 11.02
CA ARG A 65 8.81 -14.16 11.16
C ARG A 65 9.27 -14.96 9.95
N ASN A 66 9.36 -14.35 8.78
CA ASN A 66 9.75 -15.01 7.53
C ASN A 66 10.92 -14.27 6.88
N PRO A 67 11.83 -15.00 6.20
CA PRO A 67 12.87 -14.35 5.42
C PRO A 67 12.23 -13.44 4.36
N VAL A 68 12.82 -12.26 4.16
CA VAL A 68 12.30 -11.19 3.28
C VAL A 68 11.96 -11.73 1.89
N SER A 69 12.77 -12.63 1.35
CA SER A 69 12.56 -13.30 0.05
C SER A 69 11.25 -14.07 -0.08
N THR A 70 10.66 -14.52 1.03
CA THR A 70 9.38 -15.23 1.03
C THR A 70 8.19 -14.26 1.08
N VAL A 71 8.37 -13.08 1.67
CA VAL A 71 7.29 -12.08 1.84
C VAL A 71 7.17 -11.16 0.62
N THR A 72 8.29 -10.80 -0.01
CA THR A 72 8.31 -9.92 -1.20
C THR A 72 7.35 -10.35 -2.32
N PRO A 73 7.24 -11.64 -2.69
CA PRO A 73 6.30 -12.07 -3.72
C PRO A 73 4.82 -11.81 -3.38
N PHE A 74 4.46 -11.77 -2.09
CA PHE A 74 3.09 -11.45 -1.69
C PHE A 74 2.77 -9.97 -1.89
N PHE A 75 3.73 -9.06 -1.70
CA PHE A 75 3.52 -7.64 -2.00
C PHE A 75 3.29 -7.39 -3.49
N LEU A 76 3.85 -8.23 -4.36
CA LEU A 76 3.57 -8.17 -5.80
C LEU A 76 2.10 -8.48 -6.13
N LEU A 77 1.35 -9.16 -5.26
CA LEU A 77 -0.07 -9.41 -5.44
C LEU A 77 -0.96 -8.21 -5.05
N THR A 78 -0.43 -7.20 -4.37
CA THR A 78 -1.16 -5.97 -3.99
C THR A 78 -1.99 -5.37 -5.13
N PRO A 79 -1.44 -5.13 -6.35
CA PRO A 79 -2.21 -4.61 -7.47
C PRO A 79 -3.36 -5.53 -7.90
N VAL A 80 -3.20 -6.85 -7.80
CA VAL A 80 -4.24 -7.83 -8.15
C VAL A 80 -5.41 -7.70 -7.17
N PHE A 81 -5.13 -7.71 -5.87
CA PHE A 81 -6.15 -7.50 -4.85
C PHE A 81 -6.78 -6.11 -4.96
N GLY A 82 -5.99 -5.08 -5.30
CA GLY A 82 -6.50 -3.73 -5.54
C GLY A 82 -7.58 -3.71 -6.62
N VAL A 83 -7.34 -4.32 -7.78
CA VAL A 83 -8.34 -4.41 -8.85
C VAL A 83 -9.55 -5.26 -8.44
N LEU A 84 -9.32 -6.43 -7.83
CA LEU A 84 -10.41 -7.31 -7.41
C LEU A 84 -11.33 -6.64 -6.39
N LEU A 85 -10.76 -5.98 -5.39
CA LEU A 85 -11.52 -5.26 -4.37
C LEU A 85 -12.17 -4.01 -4.93
N SER A 86 -11.55 -3.31 -5.88
CA SER A 86 -12.17 -2.16 -6.56
C SER A 86 -13.45 -2.59 -7.28
N VAL A 87 -13.38 -3.65 -8.09
CA VAL A 87 -14.55 -4.18 -8.80
C VAL A 87 -15.61 -4.71 -7.82
N ALA A 88 -15.20 -5.41 -6.76
CA ALA A 88 -16.13 -6.04 -5.83
C ALA A 88 -16.80 -5.07 -4.84
N ILE A 89 -16.12 -3.99 -4.43
CA ILE A 89 -16.59 -3.06 -3.40
C ILE A 89 -17.10 -1.75 -4.01
N LEU A 90 -16.45 -1.24 -5.06
CA LEU A 90 -16.82 0.03 -5.72
C LEU A 90 -17.70 -0.18 -6.95
N ASP A 91 -18.02 -1.43 -7.33
CA ASP A 91 -18.77 -1.77 -8.55
C ASP A 91 -18.16 -1.17 -9.83
N GLU A 92 -16.83 -1.00 -9.85
CA GLU A 92 -16.14 -0.45 -11.03
C GLU A 92 -16.26 -1.40 -12.23
N VAL A 93 -16.66 -0.85 -13.37
CA VAL A 93 -16.79 -1.62 -14.61
C VAL A 93 -15.42 -2.01 -15.14
N LEU A 94 -15.17 -3.32 -15.25
CA LEU A 94 -13.96 -3.89 -15.84
C LEU A 94 -13.84 -3.50 -17.32
N THR A 95 -13.04 -2.47 -17.58
CA THR A 95 -12.73 -2.07 -18.95
C THR A 95 -11.67 -2.99 -19.57
N SER A 96 -11.66 -3.10 -20.90
CA SER A 96 -10.63 -3.84 -21.64
C SER A 96 -9.21 -3.34 -21.34
N ARG A 97 -9.05 -2.03 -21.05
CA ARG A 97 -7.79 -1.43 -20.62
C ARG A 97 -7.33 -1.93 -19.25
N MET A 98 -8.25 -2.08 -18.29
CA MET A 98 -7.93 -2.67 -16.97
C MET A 98 -7.49 -4.12 -17.10
N ILE A 99 -8.16 -4.90 -17.96
CA ILE A 99 -7.79 -6.30 -18.21
C ILE A 99 -6.38 -6.38 -18.84
N ALA A 100 -6.09 -5.53 -19.83
CA ALA A 100 -4.76 -5.46 -20.42
C ALA A 100 -3.69 -5.04 -19.39
N GLY A 101 -3.98 -4.05 -18.55
CA GLY A 101 -3.10 -3.62 -17.46
C GLY A 101 -2.84 -4.74 -16.45
N ALA A 102 -3.90 -5.42 -16.00
CA ALA A 102 -3.81 -6.56 -15.09
C ALA A 102 -2.94 -7.67 -15.70
N PHE A 103 -3.12 -7.99 -16.98
CA PHE A 103 -2.29 -8.98 -17.67
C PHE A 103 -0.82 -8.58 -17.70
N VAL A 104 -0.50 -7.32 -18.04
CA VAL A 104 0.88 -6.80 -18.02
C VAL A 104 1.48 -6.89 -16.62
N THR A 105 0.72 -6.54 -15.57
CA THR A 105 1.16 -6.68 -14.19
C THR A 105 1.43 -8.15 -13.85
N PHE A 106 0.54 -9.08 -14.17
CA PHE A 106 0.74 -10.51 -13.93
C PHE A 106 1.99 -11.05 -14.62
N VAL A 107 2.25 -10.64 -15.87
CA VAL A 107 3.47 -11.00 -16.59
C VAL A 107 4.70 -10.45 -15.88
N GLY A 108 4.68 -9.19 -15.45
CA GLY A 108 5.78 -8.59 -14.69
C GLY A 108 6.06 -9.32 -13.38
N ILE A 109 5.02 -9.65 -12.61
CA ILE A 109 5.11 -10.45 -11.38
C ILE A 109 5.73 -11.81 -11.69
N ALA A 110 5.21 -12.52 -12.68
CA ALA A 110 5.72 -13.84 -13.07
C ALA A 110 7.22 -13.79 -13.42
N VAL A 111 7.66 -12.78 -14.18
CA VAL A 111 9.08 -12.59 -14.54
C VAL A 111 9.94 -12.39 -13.29
N VAL A 112 9.52 -11.54 -12.35
CA VAL A 112 10.25 -11.28 -11.10
C VAL A 112 10.32 -12.55 -10.25
N THR A 113 9.19 -13.21 -10.03
CA THR A 113 9.12 -14.42 -9.19
C THR A 113 9.92 -15.59 -9.78
N LEU A 114 9.88 -15.78 -11.11
CA LEU A 114 10.69 -16.80 -11.80
C LEU A 114 12.19 -16.50 -11.68
N ARG A 115 12.58 -15.22 -11.79
CA ARG A 115 13.98 -14.79 -11.63
C ARG A 115 14.49 -15.03 -10.22
N GLU A 116 13.68 -14.74 -9.20
CA GLU A 116 14.02 -15.00 -7.80
C GLU A 116 14.16 -16.50 -7.52
N ARG A 117 13.24 -17.34 -8.04
CA ARG A 117 13.35 -18.80 -7.94
C ARG A 117 14.62 -19.34 -8.61
N ARG A 118 14.96 -18.85 -9.81
CA ARG A 118 16.20 -19.26 -10.50
C ARG A 118 17.46 -18.88 -9.71
N ARG A 119 17.48 -17.70 -9.10
CA ARG A 119 18.58 -17.27 -8.23
C ARG A 119 18.71 -18.13 -6.97
N ALA A 120 17.59 -18.49 -6.34
CA ALA A 120 17.59 -19.37 -5.18
C ALA A 120 18.15 -20.76 -5.51
N LEU A 121 17.72 -21.35 -6.64
CA LEU A 121 18.21 -22.65 -7.11
C LEU A 121 19.70 -22.63 -7.49
N ALA A 122 20.19 -21.55 -8.12
CA ALA A 122 21.60 -21.38 -8.47
C ALA A 122 22.51 -21.20 -7.25
N MET A 123 21.97 -20.78 -6.10
CA MET A 123 22.70 -20.55 -4.85
C MET A 123 22.72 -21.79 -3.93
N GLY A 124 22.18 -22.93 -4.35
CA GLY A 124 22.33 -24.22 -3.65
C GLY A 124 21.81 -24.22 -2.20
N ARG A 125 20.58 -23.75 -1.98
CA ARG A 125 19.81 -23.98 -0.73
C ARG A 125 18.58 -24.83 -1.03
#